data_AF-A0A956X8Y5-F1
#
_entry.id   AF-A0A956X8Y5-F1
#
_cell.length_a   1.000
_cell.length_b   1.000
_cell.length_c   1.000
_cell.angle_alpha   90.00
_cell.angle_beta   90.00
_cell.angle_gamma   90.00
#
_symmetry.space_group_name_H-M   'P 1'
#
loop_
_entity.id
_entity.type
_entity.pdbx_description
1 polymer ?
#
loop_
_entity_poly.entity_id
_entity_poly.type
_entity_poly.pdbx_seq_one_letter_code
_entity_poly.pdbx_strand_id
1 'polypeptide(L)'
;MPKTLVLALGNVLRGDDGVGTAVLQSLQAAPAIPAGVELLDGGTPGLETALLLEGYNRVIIIDAAEMGLVPGEWRRFLPGDGRLPARDAHLRGTMHYAGLAEALALGEALGILPPHIVVYGIQPQALDWQEGLSGRVQTAVPPVAAAILQELHSLPPDNSLA
;
A
#
# COMPACT_ATOMS: atom_id res chain seq x y z
N MET A 1 3.82 20.43 -10.63
CA MET A 1 2.88 19.38 -11.07
C MET A 1 2.45 18.61 -9.84
N PRO A 2 1.19 18.16 -9.72
CA PRO A 2 0.80 17.33 -8.59
C PRO A 2 1.66 16.06 -8.58
N LYS A 3 2.31 15.78 -7.46
CA LYS A 3 3.24 14.66 -7.32
C LYS A 3 2.48 13.47 -6.74
N THR A 4 2.47 12.34 -7.45
CA THR A 4 1.85 11.09 -6.97
C THR A 4 2.93 10.11 -6.56
N LEU A 5 2.78 9.47 -5.41
CA LEU A 5 3.65 8.39 -4.94
C LEU A 5 2.91 7.06 -5.00
N VAL A 6 3.57 6.03 -5.51
CA VAL A 6 3.22 4.63 -5.25
C VAL A 6 4.28 4.07 -4.31
N LEU A 7 3.88 3.75 -3.09
CA LEU A 7 4.75 3.27 -2.02
C LEU A 7 4.48 1.79 -1.78
N ALA A 8 5.45 0.94 -2.06
CA ALA A 8 5.43 -0.45 -1.64
C ALA A 8 5.99 -0.57 -0.21
N LEU A 9 5.28 -1.30 0.63
CA LEU A 9 5.71 -1.71 1.96
C LEU A 9 5.82 -3.23 2.03
N GLY A 10 6.59 -3.70 3.01
CA GLY A 10 6.78 -5.10 3.32
C GLY A 10 8.24 -5.54 3.30
N ASN A 11 8.46 -6.84 3.49
CA ASN A 11 9.81 -7.42 3.60
C ASN A 11 9.97 -8.59 2.63
N VAL A 12 10.77 -8.41 1.59
CA VAL A 12 11.05 -9.44 0.57
C VAL A 12 11.69 -10.72 1.12
N LEU A 13 12.27 -10.67 2.32
CA LEU A 13 12.84 -11.83 3.01
C LEU A 13 11.80 -12.62 3.82
N ARG A 14 10.53 -12.19 3.80
CA ARG A 14 9.43 -12.74 4.62
C ARG A 14 8.26 -13.29 3.78
N GLY A 15 8.56 -13.98 2.68
CA GLY A 15 7.59 -14.67 1.86
C GLY A 15 6.61 -13.70 1.21
N ASP A 16 5.31 -13.88 1.48
CA ASP A 16 4.25 -13.04 0.91
C ASP A 16 4.28 -11.58 1.41
N ASP A 17 5.05 -11.28 2.47
CA ASP A 17 5.31 -9.91 2.93
C ASP A 17 6.02 -9.08 1.83
N GLY A 18 6.69 -9.73 0.87
CA GLY A 18 7.33 -9.07 -0.28
C GLY A 18 6.39 -8.68 -1.42
N VAL A 19 5.07 -8.89 -1.28
CA VAL A 19 4.11 -8.67 -2.38
C VAL A 19 4.07 -7.22 -2.84
N GLY A 20 4.23 -6.24 -1.95
CA GLY A 20 4.29 -4.82 -2.30
C GLY A 20 5.39 -4.53 -3.31
N THR A 21 6.61 -4.99 -3.02
CA THR A 21 7.77 -4.87 -3.92
C THR A 21 7.51 -5.56 -5.26
N ALA A 22 6.92 -6.76 -5.27
CA ALA A 22 6.62 -7.47 -6.51
C ALA A 22 5.60 -6.73 -7.39
N VAL A 23 4.59 -6.11 -6.79
CA VAL A 23 3.63 -5.25 -7.52
C VAL A 23 4.33 -4.01 -8.05
N LEU A 24 5.20 -3.37 -7.26
CA LEU A 24 5.98 -2.21 -7.70
C LEU A 24 6.86 -2.54 -8.91
N GLN A 25 7.54 -3.67 -8.89
CA GLN A 25 8.34 -4.18 -10.01
C GLN A 25 7.47 -4.43 -11.25
N SER A 26 6.27 -4.99 -11.06
CA SER A 26 5.31 -5.16 -12.17
C SER A 26 4.84 -3.82 -12.76
N LEU A 27 4.70 -2.77 -11.94
CA LEU A 27 4.37 -1.42 -12.41
C LEU A 27 5.54 -0.78 -13.16
N GLN A 28 6.78 -0.97 -12.70
CA GLN A 28 7.98 -0.47 -13.37
C GLN A 28 8.16 -1.08 -14.77
N ALA A 29 7.75 -2.34 -14.96
CA ALA A 29 7.77 -3.01 -16.25
C ALA A 29 6.58 -2.64 -17.17
N ALA A 30 5.60 -1.87 -16.68
CA ALA A 30 4.41 -1.53 -17.45
C ALA A 30 4.70 -0.43 -18.50
N PRO A 31 4.03 -0.47 -19.67
CA PRO A 31 4.39 0.37 -20.82
C PRO A 31 4.05 1.87 -20.67
N ALA A 32 3.30 2.30 -19.65
CA ALA A 32 2.85 3.69 -19.52
C ALA A 32 2.53 4.09 -18.07
N ILE A 33 3.55 4.40 -17.26
CA ILE A 33 3.35 5.11 -16.00
C ILE A 33 3.12 6.61 -16.29
N PRO A 34 2.03 7.23 -15.77
CA PRO A 34 1.78 8.65 -16.00
C PRO A 34 2.93 9.55 -15.52
N ALA A 35 3.11 10.69 -16.20
CA ALA A 35 4.10 11.68 -15.79
C ALA A 35 3.79 12.22 -14.38
N GLY A 36 4.82 12.38 -13.55
CA GLY A 36 4.67 12.86 -12.17
C GLY A 36 4.30 11.79 -11.13
N VAL A 37 4.28 10.52 -11.53
CA VAL A 37 4.21 9.37 -10.62
C VAL A 37 5.63 8.92 -10.23
N GLU A 38 5.87 8.82 -8.93
CA GLU A 38 7.07 8.27 -8.33
C GLU A 38 6.76 6.87 -7.79
N LEU A 39 7.60 5.89 -8.11
CA LEU A 39 7.50 4.52 -7.61
C LEU A 39 8.61 4.31 -6.59
N LEU A 40 8.25 4.00 -5.33
CA LEU A 40 9.19 3.84 -4.24
C LEU A 40 8.95 2.52 -3.51
N ASP A 41 10.02 1.75 -3.32
CA ASP A 41 10.04 0.65 -2.37
C ASP A 41 10.48 1.19 -1.01
N GLY A 42 9.53 1.26 -0.07
CA GLY A 42 9.75 1.75 1.29
C GLY A 42 10.17 0.66 2.27
N GLY A 43 10.09 -0.62 1.90
CA GLY A 43 10.37 -1.74 2.80
C GLY A 43 9.55 -1.66 4.09
N THR A 44 10.24 -1.52 5.23
CA THR A 44 9.63 -1.59 6.57
C THR A 44 9.94 -0.34 7.42
N PRO A 45 9.48 0.88 7.02
CA PRO A 45 9.95 2.13 7.64
C PRO A 45 9.28 2.45 8.98
N GLY A 46 8.20 1.76 9.35
CA GLY A 46 7.44 2.05 10.57
C GLY A 46 6.90 3.49 10.55
N LEU A 47 7.19 4.27 11.59
CA LEU A 47 6.74 5.67 11.70
C LEU A 47 7.34 6.60 10.66
N GLU A 48 8.52 6.29 10.11
CA GLU A 48 9.14 7.08 9.04
C GLU A 48 8.28 7.10 7.77
N THR A 49 7.34 6.17 7.62
CA THR A 49 6.33 6.20 6.56
C THR A 49 5.64 7.55 6.48
N ALA A 50 5.33 8.19 7.61
CA ALA A 50 4.68 9.52 7.62
C ALA A 50 5.50 10.58 6.87
N LEU A 51 6.83 10.54 7.00
CA LEU A 51 7.75 11.44 6.33
C LEU A 51 7.89 11.11 4.84
N LEU A 52 7.82 9.82 4.47
CA LEU A 52 7.80 9.40 3.06
C LEU A 52 6.57 9.91 2.30
N LEU A 53 5.46 10.16 3.01
CA LEU A 53 4.23 10.67 2.40
C LEU A 53 4.25 12.20 2.22
N GLU A 54 5.14 12.91 2.90
CA GLU A 54 5.15 14.38 2.93
C GLU A 54 5.41 14.98 1.53
N GLY A 55 4.69 16.05 1.21
CA GLY A 55 4.87 16.80 -0.04
C GLY A 55 4.22 16.17 -1.29
N TYR A 56 3.61 15.00 -1.17
CA TYR A 56 2.79 14.40 -2.23
C TYR A 56 1.33 14.88 -2.16
N ASN A 57 0.69 14.99 -3.32
CA ASN A 57 -0.75 15.27 -3.40
C ASN A 57 -1.59 14.00 -3.35
N ARG A 58 -0.99 12.88 -3.76
CA ARG A 58 -1.64 11.58 -3.83
C ARG A 58 -0.66 10.49 -3.50
N VAL A 59 -1.07 9.53 -2.67
CA VAL A 59 -0.28 8.35 -2.34
C VAL A 59 -1.13 7.09 -2.54
N ILE A 60 -0.56 6.11 -3.22
CA ILE A 60 -1.07 4.73 -3.29
C ILE A 60 -0.08 3.84 -2.53
N ILE A 61 -0.51 3.24 -1.43
CA ILE A 61 0.29 2.33 -0.61
C ILE A 61 -0.05 0.89 -0.99
N ILE A 62 0.94 0.03 -1.10
CA ILE A 62 0.79 -1.39 -1.41
C ILE A 62 1.43 -2.19 -0.28
N ASP A 63 0.68 -3.08 0.36
CA ASP A 63 1.17 -3.87 1.49
C ASP A 63 0.52 -5.25 1.55
N ALA A 64 1.21 -6.22 2.18
CA ALA A 64 0.58 -7.45 2.61
C ALA A 64 -0.33 -7.16 3.81
N ALA A 65 -1.58 -7.62 3.76
CA ALA A 65 -2.56 -7.36 4.81
C ALA A 65 -3.35 -8.63 5.14
N GLU A 66 -3.25 -9.08 6.40
CA GLU A 66 -4.08 -10.16 6.92
C GLU A 66 -5.51 -9.65 7.13
N MET A 67 -6.40 -10.04 6.22
CA MET A 67 -7.79 -9.58 6.18
C MET A 67 -8.79 -10.72 6.42
N GLY A 68 -8.32 -11.95 6.69
CA GLY A 68 -9.16 -13.14 6.77
C GLY A 68 -9.79 -13.52 5.42
N LEU A 69 -9.18 -13.10 4.32
CA LEU A 69 -9.61 -13.41 2.96
C LEU A 69 -8.90 -14.66 2.42
N VAL A 70 -9.23 -15.08 1.20
CA VAL A 70 -8.48 -16.13 0.52
C VAL A 70 -7.11 -15.58 0.10
N PRO A 71 -6.00 -16.32 0.27
CA PRO A 71 -4.69 -15.84 -0.17
C PRO A 71 -4.65 -15.38 -1.62
N GLY A 72 -4.06 -14.22 -1.86
CA GLY A 72 -4.05 -13.52 -3.15
C GLY A 72 -5.26 -12.62 -3.41
N GLU A 73 -6.34 -12.70 -2.62
CA GLU A 73 -7.38 -11.67 -2.66
C GLU A 73 -6.84 -10.35 -2.16
N TRP A 74 -7.33 -9.25 -2.75
CA TRP A 74 -6.88 -7.91 -2.41
C TRP A 74 -8.07 -6.96 -2.27
N ARG A 75 -7.85 -5.90 -1.50
CA ARG A 75 -8.82 -4.84 -1.27
C ARG A 75 -8.15 -3.49 -1.46
N ARG A 76 -8.92 -2.55 -2.02
CA ARG A 76 -8.62 -1.13 -2.05
C ARG A 76 -9.39 -0.44 -0.91
N PHE A 77 -8.73 0.40 -0.13
CA PHE A 77 -9.35 1.13 0.98
C PHE A 77 -8.82 2.56 1.10
N LEU A 78 -9.65 3.44 1.69
CA LEU A 78 -9.28 4.79 2.08
C LEU A 78 -8.99 4.84 3.59
N PRO A 79 -7.98 5.61 4.04
CA PRO A 79 -7.84 5.98 5.45
C PRO A 79 -9.15 6.52 6.04
N GLY A 80 -9.57 5.98 7.20
CA GLY A 80 -10.77 6.45 7.90
C GLY A 80 -12.11 5.80 7.52
N ASP A 81 -12.19 4.95 6.49
CA ASP A 81 -13.44 4.31 6.02
C ASP A 81 -14.06 3.29 7.02
N GLY A 82 -13.55 3.17 8.24
CA GLY A 82 -13.98 2.20 9.26
C GLY A 82 -13.72 0.72 8.91
N ARG A 83 -13.29 0.45 7.67
CA ARG A 83 -12.84 -0.85 7.15
C ARG A 83 -11.37 -1.11 7.40
N LEU A 84 -10.63 -0.04 7.72
CA LEU A 84 -9.36 -0.14 8.42
C LEU A 84 -9.72 -0.43 9.87
N PRO A 85 -9.38 -1.59 10.44
CA PRO A 85 -9.63 -1.90 11.84
C PRO A 85 -8.80 -0.94 12.70
N ALA A 86 -9.36 0.23 12.97
CA ALA A 86 -8.71 1.27 13.75
C ALA A 86 -8.62 0.87 15.23
N ARG A 87 -9.38 -0.16 15.68
CA ARG A 87 -9.53 -0.46 17.12
C ARG A 87 -9.86 -1.92 17.49
N ASP A 88 -9.66 -2.89 16.59
CA ASP A 88 -9.91 -4.28 16.97
C ASP A 88 -8.64 -4.93 17.54
N ALA A 89 -8.64 -5.07 18.87
CA ALA A 89 -7.63 -5.73 19.68
C ALA A 89 -7.36 -7.22 19.32
N HIS A 90 -7.99 -7.73 18.27
CA HIS A 90 -7.82 -9.08 17.72
C HIS A 90 -6.75 -9.18 16.62
N LEU A 91 -6.21 -8.07 16.10
CA LEU A 91 -5.15 -8.06 15.08
C LEU A 91 -3.74 -7.93 15.67
N ARG A 92 -3.51 -8.54 16.85
CA ARG A 92 -2.21 -8.55 17.56
C ARG A 92 -1.10 -9.36 16.85
N GLY A 93 -1.17 -9.55 15.53
CA GLY A 93 -0.32 -10.48 14.78
C GLY A 93 0.43 -9.94 13.57
N THR A 94 0.18 -8.73 13.09
CA THR A 94 0.71 -8.25 11.79
C THR A 94 1.68 -7.10 11.97
N MET A 95 2.98 -7.41 12.10
CA MET A 95 4.05 -6.46 12.45
C MET A 95 4.36 -5.34 11.42
N HIS A 96 3.49 -5.06 10.43
CA HIS A 96 3.68 -3.96 9.47
C HIS A 96 2.43 -3.06 9.34
N TYR A 97 1.23 -3.64 9.43
CA TYR A 97 -0.03 -2.89 9.41
C TYR A 97 -0.26 -2.02 10.66
N ALA A 98 0.19 -2.45 11.85
CA ALA A 98 0.23 -1.59 13.02
C ALA A 98 1.02 -0.30 12.69
N GLY A 99 2.26 -0.47 12.21
CA GLY A 99 3.13 0.65 11.87
C GLY A 99 2.56 1.61 10.83
N LEU A 100 1.80 1.12 9.84
CA LEU A 100 1.14 2.01 8.87
C LEU A 100 0.02 2.84 9.52
N ALA A 101 -0.85 2.23 10.32
CA ALA A 101 -1.91 2.96 11.01
C ALA A 101 -1.35 4.02 11.96
N GLU A 102 -0.28 3.68 12.69
CA GLU A 102 0.40 4.62 13.59
C GLU A 102 1.14 5.73 12.83
N ALA A 103 1.75 5.42 11.70
CA ALA A 103 2.38 6.43 10.84
C ALA A 103 1.36 7.40 10.23
N LEU A 104 0.20 6.90 9.79
CA LEU A 104 -0.88 7.75 9.31
C LEU A 104 -1.40 8.67 10.42
N ALA A 105 -1.62 8.14 11.63
CA ALA A 105 -2.04 8.94 12.78
C ALA A 105 -0.99 10.01 13.16
N LEU A 106 0.30 9.67 13.09
CA LEU A 106 1.39 10.64 13.29
C LEU A 106 1.38 11.73 12.21
N GLY A 107 1.27 11.36 10.94
CA GLY A 107 1.20 12.31 9.84
C GLY A 107 -0.01 13.26 9.97
N GLU A 108 -1.15 12.75 10.42
CA GLU A 108 -2.35 13.55 10.69
C GLU A 108 -2.09 14.55 11.81
N ALA A 109 -1.53 14.08 12.93
CA ALA A 109 -1.18 14.94 14.07
C ALA A 109 -0.15 16.02 13.72
N LEU A 110 0.74 15.76 12.76
CA LEU A 110 1.73 16.70 12.26
C LEU A 110 1.20 17.60 11.13
N GLY A 111 0.02 17.31 10.56
CA GLY A 111 -0.55 18.06 9.44
C GLY A 111 0.20 17.90 8.12
N ILE A 112 0.89 16.77 7.93
CA ILE A 112 1.74 16.50 6.76
C ILE A 112 1.18 15.44 5.81
N LEU A 113 -0.01 14.89 6.10
CA LEU A 113 -0.61 13.88 5.24
C LEU A 113 -1.05 14.46 3.88
N PRO A 114 -0.81 13.70 2.80
CA PRO A 114 -1.43 13.95 1.50
C PRO A 114 -2.96 14.01 1.61
N PRO A 115 -3.63 14.86 0.82
CA PRO A 115 -5.09 14.94 0.78
C PRO A 115 -5.75 13.68 0.18
N HIS A 116 -5.01 12.89 -0.60
CA HIS A 116 -5.51 11.65 -1.20
C HIS A 116 -4.59 10.49 -0.88
N ILE A 117 -5.04 9.58 -0.02
CA ILE A 117 -4.32 8.35 0.30
C ILE A 117 -5.24 7.17 -0.03
N VAL A 118 -4.67 6.18 -0.71
CA VAL A 118 -5.32 4.93 -1.06
C VAL A 118 -4.38 3.82 -0.67
N VAL A 119 -4.92 2.71 -0.19
CA VAL A 119 -4.12 1.55 0.16
C VAL A 119 -4.68 0.32 -0.54
N TYR A 120 -3.77 -0.48 -1.09
CA TYR A 120 -3.99 -1.80 -1.64
C TYR A 120 -3.41 -2.82 -0.68
N GLY A 121 -4.28 -3.55 0.01
CA GLY A 121 -3.89 -4.67 0.87
C GLY A 121 -4.07 -5.99 0.14
N ILE A 122 -3.06 -6.84 0.15
CA ILE A 122 -3.09 -8.18 -0.47
C ILE A 122 -3.02 -9.23 0.63
N GLN A 123 -3.97 -10.17 0.65
CA GLN A 123 -4.01 -11.26 1.62
C GLN A 123 -2.83 -12.22 1.42
N PRO A 124 -1.93 -12.36 2.41
CA PRO A 124 -0.85 -13.34 2.33
C PRO A 124 -1.38 -14.76 2.54
N GLN A 125 -0.63 -15.76 2.06
CA GLN A 125 -0.76 -17.15 2.46
C GLN A 125 0.17 -17.48 3.63
N ALA A 126 1.42 -16.99 3.56
CA ALA A 126 2.45 -17.27 4.56
C ALA A 126 3.46 -16.12 4.68
N LEU A 127 3.81 -15.77 5.93
CA LEU A 127 4.78 -14.72 6.29
C LEU A 127 6.00 -15.32 6.99
N ASP A 128 6.62 -16.31 6.33
CA ASP A 128 7.79 -17.05 6.82
C ASP A 128 9.10 -16.42 6.33
N TRP A 129 10.20 -16.66 7.05
CA TRP A 129 11.54 -16.21 6.68
C TRP A 129 12.11 -17.00 5.50
N GLN A 130 11.56 -16.73 4.31
CA GLN A 130 11.98 -17.28 3.04
C GLN A 130 11.74 -16.24 1.95
N GLU A 131 12.58 -16.23 0.93
CA GLU A 131 12.34 -15.39 -0.24
C GLU A 131 11.29 -16.00 -1.16
N GLY A 132 10.57 -15.13 -1.87
CA GLY A 132 9.62 -15.51 -2.90
C GLY A 132 8.18 -15.61 -2.41
N LEU A 133 7.26 -15.31 -3.33
CA LEU A 133 5.82 -15.34 -3.07
C LEU A 133 5.26 -16.75 -3.21
N SER A 134 4.24 -17.04 -2.43
CA SER A 134 3.38 -18.20 -2.66
C SER A 134 2.71 -18.10 -4.03
N GLY A 135 2.39 -19.24 -4.65
CA GLY A 135 1.80 -19.25 -5.99
C GLY A 135 0.48 -18.48 -6.10
N ARG A 136 -0.31 -18.44 -5.02
CA ARG A 136 -1.57 -17.67 -4.96
C ARG A 136 -1.30 -16.16 -4.97
N VAL A 137 -0.39 -15.68 -4.13
CA VAL A 137 -0.03 -14.26 -4.06
C VAL A 137 0.71 -13.81 -5.31
N GLN A 138 1.61 -14.64 -5.85
CA GLN A 138 2.30 -14.37 -7.12
C GLN A 138 1.32 -14.16 -8.28
N THR A 139 0.23 -14.95 -8.33
CA THR A 139 -0.81 -14.83 -9.37
C THR A 139 -1.63 -13.54 -9.22
N ALA A 140 -1.69 -12.97 -8.01
CA ALA A 140 -2.37 -11.71 -7.74
C ALA A 140 -1.58 -10.46 -8.17
N VAL A 141 -0.25 -10.57 -8.36
CA VAL A 141 0.61 -9.42 -8.69
C VAL A 141 0.16 -8.70 -9.99
N PRO A 142 -0.01 -9.37 -11.15
CA PRO A 142 -0.44 -8.69 -12.37
C PRO A 142 -1.81 -7.98 -12.27
N PRO A 143 -2.89 -8.59 -11.73
CA PRO A 143 -4.17 -7.89 -11.63
C PRO A 143 -4.14 -6.72 -10.63
N VAL A 144 -3.38 -6.81 -9.54
CA VAL A 144 -3.19 -5.67 -8.61
C VAL A 144 -2.46 -4.52 -9.32
N ALA A 145 -1.36 -4.81 -10.01
CA ALA A 145 -0.62 -3.81 -10.77
C ALA A 145 -1.48 -3.14 -11.85
N ALA A 146 -2.31 -3.91 -12.56
CA ALA A 146 -3.24 -3.37 -13.54
C ALA A 146 -4.30 -2.44 -12.90
N ALA A 147 -4.83 -2.81 -11.74
CA ALA A 147 -5.79 -1.98 -11.00
C ALA A 147 -5.16 -0.66 -10.52
N ILE A 148 -3.94 -0.70 -10.00
CA ILE A 148 -3.19 0.51 -9.60
C ILE A 148 -2.89 1.37 -10.83
N LEU A 149 -2.47 0.77 -11.94
CA LEU A 149 -2.21 1.50 -13.18
C LEU A 149 -3.47 2.20 -13.70
N GLN A 150 -4.61 1.53 -13.68
CA GLN A 150 -5.89 2.14 -14.02
C GLN A 150 -6.23 3.30 -13.07
N GLU A 151 -5.98 3.12 -11.78
CA GLU A 151 -6.20 4.14 -10.77
C GLU A 151 -5.27 5.37 -10.95
N LEU A 152 -4.01 5.16 -11.37
CA LEU A 152 -3.07 6.25 -11.69
C LEU A 152 -3.53 7.09 -12.89
N HIS A 153 -4.22 6.48 -13.86
CA HIS A 153 -4.80 7.18 -15.02
C HIS A 153 -6.12 7.90 -14.70
N SER A 154 -6.79 7.54 -13.60
CA SER A 154 -7.95 8.28 -13.10
C SER A 154 -7.51 9.50 -12.29
N LEU A 155 -8.20 10.63 -12.49
CA LEU A 155 -8.04 11.81 -11.65
C LEU A 155 -8.44 11.46 -10.21
N PRO A 156 -7.74 11.97 -9.18
CA PRO A 156 -8.23 11.86 -7.81
C PRO A 156 -9.62 12.51 -7.70
N PRO A 157 -10.54 11.97 -6.88
CA PRO A 157 -11.83 12.59 -6.66
C PRO A 157 -11.63 14.01 -6.13
N ASP A 158 -12.32 14.97 -6.74
CA ASP A 158 -12.22 16.40 -6.44
C ASP A 158 -12.90 16.67 -5.08
N ASN A 159 -12.12 16.92 -4.03
CA ASN A 159 -12.65 17.26 -2.69
C ASN A 159 -12.95 18.77 -2.54
N SER A 160 -13.04 19.52 -3.64
CA SER A 160 -13.33 20.97 -3.64
C SER A 160 -14.79 21.34 -3.28
N LEU A 161 -15.60 20.37 -2.83
CA LEU A 161 -16.99 20.55 -2.38
C LEU A 161 -17.27 19.80 -1.07
N ALA A 162 -16.53 20.10 -0.01
CA ALA A 162 -16.88 19.75 1.37
C ALA A 162 -16.75 20.97 2.28
#